data_AF-A0A1I3ZMR2-F1
#
_entry.id   AF-A0A1I3ZMR2-F1
#
_cell.length_a   1.000
_cell.length_b   1.000
_cell.length_c   1.000
_cell.angle_alpha   90.00
_cell.angle_beta   90.00
_cell.angle_gamma   90.00
#
_symmetry.space_group_name_H-M   'P 1'
#
loop_
_entity.id
_entity.type
_entity.pdbx_description
1 polymer ?
#
loop_
_entity_poly.entity_id
_entity_poly.type
_entity_poly.pdbx_seq_one_letter_code
_entity_poly.pdbx_strand_id
1 'polypeptide(L)'
;MNKQNIVTTTLEEVQERIRRDGSRTDWARVDAMTDEEIEAQMRDDPDWKDFIDVDWSKAVAVYPQPKNPVSIRLDSDVLDFFKATGKGYQTRINAVLRHFMQETLKNKKAG
;
A
#
# COMPACT_ATOMS: atom_id res chain seq x y z
N MET A 1 -8.80 -13.54 -11.73
CA MET A 1 -7.33 -13.56 -11.53
C MET A 1 -6.82 -14.99 -11.57
N ASN A 2 -6.11 -15.37 -12.61
CA ASN A 2 -5.64 -16.75 -12.82
C ASN A 2 -4.21 -16.91 -12.27
N LYS A 3 -4.02 -17.73 -11.23
CA LYS A 3 -2.73 -17.94 -10.52
C LYS A 3 -1.69 -18.74 -11.32
N GLN A 4 -1.98 -19.08 -12.57
CA GLN A 4 -1.21 -20.03 -13.38
C GLN A 4 0.11 -19.47 -13.95
N ASN A 5 0.34 -18.14 -13.91
CA ASN A 5 1.47 -17.52 -14.61
C ASN A 5 2.47 -16.75 -13.71
N ILE A 6 2.28 -16.73 -12.39
CA ILE A 6 3.22 -16.06 -11.48
C ILE A 6 4.24 -17.11 -11.02
N VAL A 7 5.49 -16.99 -11.48
CA VAL A 7 6.59 -17.91 -11.16
C VAL A 7 7.61 -17.19 -10.27
N THR A 8 7.96 -17.80 -9.13
CA THR A 8 9.08 -17.35 -8.31
C THR A 8 10.37 -17.90 -8.91
N THR A 9 11.31 -17.03 -9.29
CA THR A 9 12.62 -17.39 -9.85
C THR A 9 13.66 -16.41 -9.32
N THR A 10 14.92 -16.83 -9.25
CA THR A 10 15.98 -15.93 -8.79
C THR A 10 16.46 -15.02 -9.92
N LEU A 11 17.13 -13.93 -9.54
CA LEU A 11 17.69 -12.99 -10.51
C LEU A 11 18.72 -13.68 -11.43
N GLU A 12 19.53 -14.58 -10.88
CA GLU A 12 20.55 -15.33 -11.61
C GLU A 12 19.92 -16.27 -12.65
N GLU A 13 18.85 -16.96 -12.29
CA GLU A 13 18.10 -17.84 -13.19
C GLU A 13 17.46 -17.07 -14.35
N VAL A 14 16.91 -15.88 -14.08
CA VAL A 14 16.35 -15.00 -15.12
C VAL A 14 17.44 -14.53 -16.07
N GLN A 15 18.59 -14.11 -15.55
CA GLN A 15 19.73 -13.67 -16.37
C GLN A 15 20.27 -14.80 -17.24
N GLU A 16 20.41 -16.01 -16.69
CA GLU A 16 20.88 -17.17 -17.44
C GLU A 16 19.91 -17.57 -18.57
N ARG A 17 18.60 -17.48 -18.31
CA ARG A 17 17.58 -17.69 -19.35
C ARG A 17 17.68 -16.65 -20.47
N ILE A 18 17.91 -15.39 -20.14
CA ILE A 18 18.10 -14.33 -21.15
C ILE A 18 19.39 -14.56 -21.95
N ARG A 19 20.48 -15.00 -21.30
CA ARG A 19 21.73 -15.35 -21.99
C ARG A 19 21.57 -16.53 -22.94
N ARG A 20 20.83 -17.56 -22.52
CA ARG A 20 20.63 -18.79 -23.30
C ARG A 20 19.62 -18.62 -24.43
N ASP A 21 18.46 -18.04 -24.13
CA ASP A 21 17.30 -18.02 -25.03
C ASP A 21 17.09 -16.64 -25.70
N GLY A 22 17.91 -15.65 -25.35
CA GLY A 22 17.73 -14.26 -25.75
C GLY A 22 16.62 -13.56 -24.97
N SER A 23 16.60 -12.22 -25.02
CA SER A 23 15.45 -11.48 -24.51
C SER A 23 14.28 -11.67 -25.47
N ARG A 24 13.08 -11.92 -24.92
CA ARG A 24 11.84 -11.95 -25.71
C ARG A 24 11.31 -10.54 -26.01
N THR A 25 11.93 -9.52 -25.42
CA THR A 25 11.59 -8.13 -25.64
C THR A 25 12.50 -7.54 -26.69
N ASP A 26 11.92 -6.85 -27.66
CA ASP A 26 12.66 -6.03 -28.62
C ASP A 26 13.10 -4.73 -27.94
N TRP A 27 14.30 -4.77 -27.35
CA TRP A 27 14.89 -3.62 -26.66
C TRP A 27 15.30 -2.49 -27.60
N ALA A 28 15.68 -2.80 -28.84
CA ALA A 28 16.07 -1.78 -29.80
C ALA A 28 14.86 -0.89 -30.17
N ARG A 29 13.67 -1.49 -30.31
CA ARG A 29 12.42 -0.74 -30.49
C ARG A 29 12.09 0.13 -29.28
N VAL A 30 12.24 -0.40 -28.06
CA VAL A 30 11.91 0.34 -26.82
C VAL A 30 12.87 1.50 -26.60
N ASP A 31 14.17 1.31 -26.87
CA ASP A 31 15.20 2.35 -26.71
C ASP A 31 15.08 3.47 -27.75
N ALA A 32 14.58 3.16 -28.94
CA ALA A 32 14.32 4.13 -30.00
C ALA A 32 12.94 4.83 -29.89
N MET A 33 12.10 4.41 -28.94
CA MET A 33 10.74 4.92 -28.80
C MET A 33 10.77 6.34 -28.22
N THR A 34 10.05 7.25 -28.86
CA THR A 34 10.04 8.66 -28.46
C THR A 34 9.07 8.93 -27.31
N ASP A 35 9.33 9.99 -26.53
CA ASP A 35 8.45 10.42 -25.43
C ASP A 35 7.01 10.69 -25.92
N GLU A 36 6.85 11.27 -27.12
CA GLU A 36 5.54 11.54 -27.74
C GLU A 36 4.76 10.24 -28.03
N GLU A 37 5.45 9.20 -28.51
CA GLU A 37 4.85 7.89 -28.74
C GLU A 37 4.50 7.19 -27.42
N ILE A 38 5.30 7.38 -26.36
CA ILE A 38 5.02 6.84 -25.03
C ILE A 38 3.75 7.48 -24.47
N GLU A 39 3.61 8.80 -24.56
CA GLU A 39 2.42 9.52 -24.10
C GLU A 39 1.16 9.13 -24.89
N ALA A 40 1.28 8.94 -26.20
CA ALA A 40 0.18 8.49 -27.05
C ALA A 40 -0.30 7.09 -26.63
N GLN A 41 0.62 6.14 -26.47
CA GLN A 41 0.29 4.78 -26.03
C GLN A 41 -0.29 4.75 -24.61
N MET A 42 0.25 5.58 -23.71
CA MET A 42 -0.26 5.72 -22.35
C MET A 42 -1.70 6.27 -22.33
N ARG A 43 -2.05 7.20 -23.22
CA ARG A 43 -3.42 7.75 -23.32
C ARG A 43 -4.41 6.77 -23.94
N ASP A 44 -3.94 5.93 -24.87
CA ASP A 44 -4.76 4.93 -25.54
C ASP A 44 -5.00 3.66 -24.69
N ASP A 45 -4.25 3.48 -23.59
CA ASP A 45 -4.41 2.35 -22.67
C ASP A 45 -5.67 2.51 -21.78
N PRO A 46 -6.67 1.61 -21.89
CA PRO A 46 -7.88 1.64 -21.06
C PRO A 46 -7.60 1.52 -19.56
N ASP A 47 -6.53 0.80 -19.16
CA ASP A 47 -6.17 0.59 -17.76
C ASP A 47 -5.51 1.83 -17.13
N TRP A 48 -4.99 2.74 -17.95
CA TRP A 48 -4.34 3.97 -17.50
C TRP A 48 -5.30 5.17 -17.39
N LYS A 49 -6.48 5.09 -17.99
CA LYS A 49 -7.44 6.19 -18.11
C LYS A 49 -7.82 6.83 -16.76
N ASP A 50 -7.96 6.05 -15.70
CA ASP A 50 -8.33 6.55 -14.37
C ASP A 50 -7.14 7.13 -13.57
N PHE A 51 -5.91 6.90 -14.05
CA PHE A 51 -4.68 7.31 -13.37
C PHE A 51 -4.06 8.59 -13.94
N ILE A 52 -4.55 9.07 -15.09
CA ILE A 52 -3.98 10.21 -15.82
C ILE A 52 -4.14 11.54 -15.06
N ASP A 53 -5.19 11.68 -14.25
CA ASP A 53 -5.54 12.90 -13.50
C ASP A 53 -5.30 12.77 -11.99
N VAL A 54 -4.48 11.81 -11.54
CA VAL A 54 -4.23 11.63 -10.10
C VAL A 54 -3.48 12.84 -9.54
N ASP A 55 -4.17 13.60 -8.71
CA ASP A 55 -3.61 14.73 -7.99
C ASP A 55 -2.75 14.26 -6.80
N TRP A 56 -1.46 14.04 -7.09
CA TRP A 56 -0.47 13.65 -6.09
C TRP A 56 -0.23 14.70 -5.00
N SER A 57 -0.68 15.95 -5.17
CA SER A 57 -0.53 16.98 -4.12
C SER A 57 -1.38 16.67 -2.88
N LYS A 58 -2.42 15.85 -3.03
CA LYS A 58 -3.28 15.37 -1.93
C LYS A 58 -2.82 14.04 -1.34
N ALA A 59 -1.76 13.44 -1.87
CA ALA A 59 -1.24 12.19 -1.37
C ALA A 59 -0.68 12.38 0.04
N VAL A 60 -1.29 11.71 1.03
CA VAL A 60 -0.81 11.72 2.41
C VAL A 60 0.10 10.50 2.60
N ALA A 61 1.39 10.74 2.80
CA ALA A 61 2.32 9.68 3.18
C ALA A 61 1.98 9.14 4.58
N VAL A 62 1.40 7.94 4.65
CA VAL A 62 1.08 7.27 5.91
C VAL A 62 2.22 6.34 6.29
N TYR A 63 3.12 6.83 7.14
CA TYR A 63 4.15 5.97 7.75
C TYR A 63 3.55 5.17 8.91
N PRO A 64 3.68 3.84 8.93
CA PRO A 64 3.26 3.04 10.07
C PRO A 64 4.16 3.36 11.26
N GLN A 65 3.62 4.12 12.23
CA GLN A 65 4.33 4.44 13.46
C GLN A 65 4.45 3.17 14.33
N PRO A 66 5.64 2.85 14.86
CA PRO A 66 5.81 1.72 15.75
C PRO A 66 4.97 1.91 17.00
N LYS A 67 4.27 0.85 17.43
CA LYS A 67 3.48 0.86 18.67
C LYS A 67 4.41 0.55 19.84
N ASN A 68 4.36 1.35 20.88
CA ASN A 68 5.08 1.06 22.12
C ASN A 68 4.31 0.01 22.95
N PRO A 69 4.91 -1.13 23.29
CA PRO A 69 4.26 -2.11 24.15
C PRO A 69 4.15 -1.52 25.57
N VAL A 70 2.93 -1.33 26.03
CA VAL A 70 2.64 -0.84 27.39
C VAL A 70 1.72 -1.83 28.11
N SER A 71 2.00 -2.07 29.39
CA SER A 71 1.13 -2.86 30.26
C SER A 71 0.22 -1.92 31.03
N ILE A 72 -1.08 -1.99 30.76
CA ILE A 72 -2.11 -1.20 31.45
C ILE A 72 -3.15 -2.13 32.08
N ARG A 73 -3.74 -1.70 33.19
CA ARG A 73 -4.89 -2.39 33.78
C ARG A 73 -6.16 -1.80 33.19
N LEU A 74 -7.07 -2.68 32.76
CA LEU A 74 -8.39 -2.34 32.26
C LEU A 74 -9.42 -3.10 33.08
N ASP A 75 -10.60 -2.49 33.26
CA ASP A 75 -11.71 -3.16 33.93
C ASP A 75 -12.15 -4.41 33.16
N SER A 76 -12.65 -5.40 33.89
CA SER A 76 -12.97 -6.72 33.34
C SER A 76 -14.08 -6.65 32.30
N ASP A 77 -15.12 -5.85 32.56
CA ASP A 77 -16.25 -5.63 31.67
C ASP A 77 -15.83 -4.98 30.34
N VAL A 78 -14.92 -4.01 30.39
CA VAL A 78 -14.34 -3.36 29.20
C VAL A 78 -13.55 -4.38 28.38
N LEU A 79 -12.71 -5.18 29.03
CA LEU A 79 -11.97 -6.23 28.34
C LEU A 79 -12.88 -7.26 27.68
N ASP A 80 -13.92 -7.70 28.37
CA ASP A 80 -14.86 -8.69 27.87
C ASP A 80 -15.67 -8.14 26.70
N PHE A 81 -16.11 -6.88 26.76
CA PHE A 81 -16.74 -6.19 25.64
C PHE A 81 -15.85 -6.20 24.39
N PHE A 82 -14.58 -5.80 24.51
CA PHE A 82 -13.68 -5.77 23.35
C PHE A 82 -13.32 -7.17 22.86
N LYS A 83 -13.15 -8.15 23.75
CA LYS A 83 -12.89 -9.55 23.37
C LYS A 83 -14.07 -10.18 22.62
N ALA A 84 -15.31 -9.87 23.01
CA ALA A 84 -16.52 -10.36 22.33
C ALA A 84 -16.55 -9.96 20.84
N THR A 85 -15.89 -8.87 20.46
CA THR A 85 -15.81 -8.41 19.07
C THR A 85 -14.83 -9.21 18.20
N GLY A 86 -14.07 -10.16 18.79
CA GLY A 86 -13.21 -11.12 18.08
C GLY A 86 -11.74 -10.71 17.94
N LYS A 87 -11.04 -11.31 16.97
CA LYS A 87 -9.60 -11.10 16.73
C LYS A 87 -9.28 -9.61 16.56
N GLY A 88 -8.18 -9.14 17.15
CA GLY A 88 -7.75 -7.75 17.04
C GLY A 88 -8.40 -6.78 18.04
N TYR A 89 -8.99 -7.28 19.12
CA TYR A 89 -9.57 -6.45 20.20
C TYR A 89 -8.57 -5.38 20.72
N GLN A 90 -7.28 -5.70 20.85
CA GLN A 90 -6.24 -4.74 21.24
C GLN A 90 -6.10 -3.57 20.25
N THR A 91 -6.24 -3.83 18.95
CA THR A 91 -6.18 -2.77 17.92
C THR A 91 -7.40 -1.87 18.02
N ARG A 92 -8.58 -2.42 18.37
CA ARG A 92 -9.80 -1.63 18.61
C ARG A 92 -9.69 -0.76 19.86
N ILE A 93 -9.16 -1.30 20.96
CA ILE A 93 -8.86 -0.51 22.17
C ILE A 93 -7.98 0.70 21.79
N ASN A 94 -6.90 0.47 21.06
CA ASN A 94 -6.01 1.55 20.62
C ASN A 94 -6.71 2.57 19.69
N ALA A 95 -7.63 2.14 18.83
CA ALA A 95 -8.40 3.04 17.97
C ALA A 95 -9.32 3.97 18.78
N VAL A 96 -9.99 3.44 19.81
CA VAL A 96 -10.85 4.22 20.71
C VAL A 96 -10.03 5.24 21.50
N LEU A 97 -8.90 4.82 22.08
CA LEU A 97 -7.99 5.72 22.79
C LEU A 97 -7.47 6.85 21.88
N ARG A 98 -7.15 6.53 20.62
CA ARG A 98 -6.74 7.52 19.62
C ARG A 98 -7.84 8.52 19.28
N HIS A 99 -9.08 8.05 19.14
CA HIS A 99 -10.21 8.94 18.87
C HIS A 99 -10.41 9.93 20.02
N PHE A 100 -10.43 9.43 21.27
CA PHE A 100 -10.52 10.27 22.46
C PHE A 100 -9.38 11.31 22.55
N MET A 101 -8.15 10.89 22.26
CA MET A 101 -7.00 11.80 22.18
C MET A 101 -7.19 12.89 21.11
N GLN A 102 -7.69 12.55 19.92
CA GLN A 102 -7.91 13.53 18.85
C GLN A 102 -9.00 14.54 19.21
N GLU A 103 -10.09 14.07 19.82
CA GLU A 103 -11.20 14.92 20.24
C GLU A 103 -10.79 15.90 21.34
N THR A 104 -10.08 15.42 22.37
CA THR A 104 -9.53 16.28 23.43
C THR A 104 -8.55 17.33 22.89
N LEU A 105 -7.69 16.95 21.93
CA LEU A 105 -6.78 17.88 21.26
C LEU A 105 -7.49 18.94 20.42
N LYS A 106 -8.59 18.59 19.74
CA LYS A 106 -9.42 19.55 19.00
C LYS A 106 -10.04 20.58 19.94
N ASN A 107 -10.64 20.12 21.04
CA ASN A 107 -11.31 20.98 22.02
C ASN A 107 -10.32 21.94 22.71
N LYS A 108 -9.09 21.48 22.96
CA LYS A 108 -8.02 22.31 23.58
C LYS A 108 -7.42 23.35 22.63
N LYS A 109 -7.59 23.21 21.32
CA LYS A 109 -7.18 24.22 20.32
C LYS A 109 -8.27 25.27 20.05
N ALA A 110 -9.50 25.01 20.48
CA ALA A 110 -10.67 25.85 20.25
C ALA A 110 -11.00 26.79 21.43
N GLY A 111 -10.26 26.70 22.54
CA GLY A 111 -10.33 27.62 23.68
C GLY A 111 -8.95 28.19 23.99
#